data_AF-A0A975YL29-F1
#
_entry.id   AF-A0A975YL29-F1
#
_cell.length_a   1.000
_cell.length_b   1.000
_cell.length_c   1.000
_cell.angle_alpha   90.00
_cell.angle_beta   90.00
_cell.angle_gamma   90.00
#
_symmetry.space_group_name_H-M   'P 1'
#
loop_
_entity.id
_entity.type
_entity.pdbx_description
1 polymer ?
#
loop_
_entity_poly.entity_id
_entity_poly.type
_entity_poly.pdbx_seq_one_letter_code
_entity_poly.pdbx_strand_id
1 'polypeptide(L)'
;MTAAASHRPSLDEIATAGFRATTETDEIARRIKDAIGAGANYVPARLAIGRSLALPDRPAPAKGEPGRTIKGENLFGTGADLATWVSLIIEHAGEAPPDLRAFQALVSAHWVRGMRLLAELYDASNGDAFEFKRSLAEAALPEGPAKPVDGTGPAPAAEGAPVALVIPVGEVAQDAASGETVTWALNAPGGSPHAAFMGAVGSGKTRTAAAMLRAIRARVPVPILAFDFKGDMSDTNNRLDQAFAATVIEPPRTPVPLDVLALSDRSRTGIALAAQRLRDSLATLRGSAFGPVQKGLFGDAAERALGAHAPCRLGDVLAALRAIYAD
;
A
#
# COMPACT_ATOMS: atom_id res chain seq x y z
N MET A 1 -43.29 -3.45 -31.89
CA MET A 1 -41.86 -3.54 -31.57
C MET A 1 -41.65 -2.99 -30.18
N THR A 2 -41.67 -3.86 -29.18
CA THR A 2 -41.49 -3.52 -27.76
C THR A 2 -40.00 -3.27 -27.52
N ALA A 3 -39.65 -2.04 -27.11
CA ALA A 3 -38.30 -1.69 -26.67
C ALA A 3 -37.96 -2.56 -25.45
N ALA A 4 -36.97 -3.44 -25.59
CA ALA A 4 -36.44 -4.20 -24.46
C ALA A 4 -35.88 -3.21 -23.44
N ALA A 5 -36.38 -3.28 -22.20
CA ALA A 5 -35.86 -2.47 -21.11
C ALA A 5 -34.37 -2.78 -20.93
N SER A 6 -33.51 -1.78 -21.09
CA SER A 6 -32.07 -1.87 -20.85
C SER A 6 -31.84 -2.14 -19.35
N HIS A 7 -31.48 -3.37 -19.01
CA HIS A 7 -31.14 -3.80 -17.65
C HIS A 7 -29.65 -3.53 -17.39
N ARG A 8 -29.38 -2.62 -16.46
CA ARG A 8 -28.00 -2.32 -16.05
C ARG A 8 -27.44 -3.50 -15.27
N PRO A 9 -26.16 -3.85 -15.50
CA PRO A 9 -25.59 -5.03 -14.86
C PRO A 9 -25.45 -4.82 -13.34
N SER A 10 -25.86 -5.81 -12.56
CA SER A 10 -25.63 -5.84 -11.12
C SER A 10 -24.18 -6.22 -10.79
N LEU A 11 -23.72 -5.92 -9.57
CA LEU A 11 -22.37 -6.34 -9.15
C LEU A 11 -22.22 -7.86 -9.15
N ASP A 12 -23.26 -8.62 -8.80
CA ASP A 12 -23.22 -10.09 -8.83
C ASP A 12 -23.13 -10.64 -10.25
N GLU A 13 -23.84 -10.02 -11.20
CA GLU A 13 -23.74 -10.33 -12.63
C GLU A 13 -22.33 -10.04 -13.15
N ILE A 14 -21.73 -8.92 -12.75
CA ILE A 14 -20.35 -8.57 -13.11
C ILE A 14 -19.35 -9.56 -12.48
N ALA A 15 -19.53 -9.94 -11.21
CA ALA A 15 -18.63 -10.85 -10.51
C ALA A 15 -18.55 -12.23 -11.20
N THR A 16 -19.70 -12.72 -11.66
CA THR A 16 -19.80 -14.05 -12.30
C THR A 16 -19.49 -14.04 -13.80
N ALA A 17 -19.48 -12.85 -14.43
CA ALA A 17 -19.19 -12.70 -15.85
C ALA A 17 -17.71 -12.99 -16.20
N GLY A 18 -17.49 -13.37 -17.46
CA GLY A 18 -16.15 -13.50 -18.04
C GLY A 18 -15.69 -12.22 -18.74
N PHE A 19 -14.47 -11.78 -18.49
CA PHE A 19 -13.83 -10.63 -19.12
C PHE A 19 -12.64 -11.08 -19.95
N ARG A 20 -12.46 -10.43 -21.10
CA ARG A 20 -11.38 -10.75 -22.04
C ARG A 20 -10.91 -9.50 -22.77
N ALA A 21 -9.61 -9.42 -22.98
CA ALA A 21 -9.00 -8.49 -23.92
C ALA A 21 -8.86 -9.19 -25.29
N THR A 22 -7.69 -9.08 -25.92
CA THR A 22 -7.37 -9.72 -27.19
C THR A 22 -6.26 -10.77 -27.04
N THR A 23 -6.12 -11.66 -28.01
CA THR A 23 -5.02 -12.64 -28.06
C THR A 23 -3.64 -11.95 -28.03
N GLU A 24 -3.47 -10.86 -28.76
CA GLU A 24 -2.25 -10.04 -28.75
C GLU A 24 -1.97 -9.47 -27.35
N THR A 25 -3.02 -8.98 -26.68
CA THR A 25 -2.92 -8.46 -25.30
C THR A 25 -2.45 -9.54 -24.33
N ASP A 26 -2.88 -10.78 -24.53
CA ASP A 26 -2.47 -11.92 -23.69
C ASP A 26 -1.00 -12.31 -23.85
N GLU A 27 -0.42 -12.10 -25.03
CA GLU A 27 1.00 -12.33 -25.29
C GLU A 27 1.85 -11.28 -24.60
N ILE A 28 1.44 -10.00 -24.71
CA ILE A 28 2.08 -8.90 -23.98
C ILE A 28 1.95 -9.13 -22.47
N ALA A 29 0.76 -9.50 -21.99
CA ALA A 29 0.50 -9.72 -20.57
C ALA A 29 1.44 -10.76 -19.96
N ARG A 30 1.86 -11.78 -20.73
CA ARG A 30 2.81 -12.80 -20.28
C ARG A 30 4.19 -12.20 -20.04
N ARG A 31 4.71 -11.42 -20.99
CA ARG A 31 6.01 -10.72 -20.86
C ARG A 31 6.00 -9.79 -19.65
N ILE A 32 4.93 -8.99 -19.51
CA ILE A 32 4.78 -8.05 -18.39
C ILE A 32 4.66 -8.78 -17.05
N LYS A 33 3.90 -9.88 -16.99
CA LYS A 33 3.77 -10.72 -15.78
C LYS A 33 5.12 -11.18 -15.26
N ASP A 34 5.96 -11.69 -16.16
CA ASP A 34 7.28 -12.22 -15.82
C ASP A 34 8.19 -11.07 -15.36
N ALA A 35 8.18 -9.92 -16.05
CA ALA A 35 8.94 -8.74 -15.67
C ALA A 35 8.58 -8.20 -14.27
N ILE A 36 7.29 -8.13 -13.93
CA ILE A 36 6.85 -7.67 -12.60
C ILE A 36 6.94 -8.75 -11.51
N GLY A 37 7.17 -10.01 -11.88
CA GLY A 37 7.23 -11.14 -10.94
C GLY A 37 5.86 -11.52 -10.36
N ALA A 38 4.77 -11.29 -11.08
CA ALA A 38 3.43 -11.58 -10.59
C ALA A 38 3.09 -13.07 -10.70
N GLY A 39 2.56 -13.67 -9.63
CA GLY A 39 2.13 -15.08 -9.65
C GLY A 39 0.86 -15.32 -10.48
N ALA A 40 -0.07 -14.36 -10.49
CA ALA A 40 -1.39 -14.51 -11.10
C ALA A 40 -1.59 -13.68 -12.38
N ASN A 41 -2.34 -14.22 -13.33
CA ASN A 41 -2.56 -13.61 -14.65
C ASN A 41 -3.48 -12.37 -14.61
N TYR A 42 -4.27 -12.19 -13.55
CA TYR A 42 -5.12 -11.00 -13.38
C TYR A 42 -4.33 -9.78 -12.91
N VAL A 43 -3.10 -9.94 -12.39
CA VAL A 43 -2.29 -8.82 -11.89
C VAL A 43 -1.86 -7.87 -13.02
N PRO A 44 -1.26 -8.35 -14.14
CA PRO A 44 -1.00 -7.50 -15.30
C PRO A 44 -2.27 -6.86 -15.87
N ALA A 45 -3.41 -7.55 -15.81
CA ALA A 45 -4.69 -7.02 -16.28
C ALA A 45 -5.15 -5.83 -15.44
N ARG A 46 -5.15 -5.94 -14.10
CA ARG A 46 -5.46 -4.84 -13.19
C ARG A 46 -4.51 -3.66 -13.38
N LEU A 47 -3.21 -3.93 -13.53
CA LEU A 47 -2.22 -2.90 -13.77
C LEU A 47 -2.49 -2.15 -15.08
N ALA A 48 -2.80 -2.88 -16.16
CA ALA A 48 -3.16 -2.29 -17.45
C ALA A 48 -4.42 -1.43 -17.33
N ILE A 49 -5.50 -1.96 -16.75
CA ILE A 49 -6.75 -1.20 -16.59
C ILE A 49 -6.50 0.06 -15.74
N GLY A 50 -5.80 -0.05 -14.62
CA GLY A 50 -5.43 1.09 -13.79
C GLY A 50 -4.61 2.15 -14.53
N ARG A 51 -3.59 1.72 -15.30
CA ARG A 51 -2.77 2.63 -16.13
C ARG A 51 -3.61 3.33 -17.19
N SER A 52 -4.56 2.63 -17.78
CA SER A 52 -5.49 3.18 -18.75
C SER A 52 -6.44 4.20 -18.13
N LEU A 53 -6.95 3.96 -16.91
CA LEU A 53 -7.83 4.88 -16.19
C LEU A 53 -7.13 6.18 -15.76
N ALA A 54 -5.80 6.16 -15.62
CA ALA A 54 -5.03 7.36 -15.29
C ALA A 54 -4.95 8.39 -16.45
N LEU A 55 -5.29 7.99 -17.68
CA LEU A 55 -5.36 8.91 -18.82
C LEU A 55 -6.76 9.52 -18.93
N PRO A 56 -6.91 10.84 -19.15
CA PRO A 56 -8.21 11.50 -19.15
C PRO A 56 -9.12 11.04 -20.30
N ASP A 57 -8.55 10.69 -21.46
CA ASP A 57 -9.33 10.32 -22.63
C ASP A 57 -9.94 8.92 -22.52
N ARG A 58 -11.10 8.71 -23.16
CA ARG A 58 -11.72 7.38 -23.29
C ARG A 58 -10.91 6.48 -24.24
N PRO A 59 -10.69 5.18 -23.91
CA PRO A 59 -9.99 4.28 -24.81
C PRO A 59 -10.81 4.00 -26.07
N ALA A 60 -10.13 3.80 -27.19
CA ALA A 60 -10.74 3.29 -28.41
C ALA A 60 -11.24 1.85 -28.20
N PRO A 61 -12.30 1.41 -28.90
CA PRO A 61 -12.78 0.03 -28.83
C PRO A 61 -11.66 -0.97 -29.13
N ALA A 62 -11.59 -2.04 -28.33
CA ALA A 62 -10.65 -3.13 -28.54
C ALA A 62 -10.85 -3.76 -29.94
N LYS A 63 -9.75 -3.96 -30.67
CA LYS A 63 -9.71 -4.61 -31.98
C LYS A 63 -8.83 -5.85 -31.91
N GLY A 64 -9.28 -6.95 -32.52
CA GLY A 64 -8.54 -8.21 -32.58
C GLY A 64 -9.36 -9.40 -32.11
N GLU A 65 -8.75 -10.58 -32.18
CA GLU A 65 -9.41 -11.81 -31.74
C GLU A 65 -9.55 -11.85 -30.21
N PRO A 66 -10.68 -12.32 -29.67
CA PRO A 66 -10.89 -12.38 -28.23
C PRO A 66 -9.87 -13.29 -27.53
N GLY A 67 -9.22 -12.76 -26.49
CA GLY A 67 -8.22 -13.49 -25.71
C GLY A 67 -8.82 -14.42 -24.64
N ARG A 68 -7.97 -14.84 -23.70
CA ARG A 68 -8.36 -15.68 -22.57
C ARG A 68 -9.36 -14.96 -21.66
N THR A 69 -10.27 -15.75 -21.10
CA THR A 69 -11.31 -15.26 -20.20
C THR A 69 -10.85 -15.29 -18.75
N ILE A 70 -11.03 -14.19 -18.03
CA ILE A 70 -10.87 -14.08 -16.58
C ILE A 70 -12.24 -13.77 -15.97
N LYS A 71 -12.67 -14.53 -14.96
CA LYS A 71 -13.91 -14.24 -14.22
C LYS A 71 -13.82 -12.90 -13.48
N GLY A 72 -14.93 -12.18 -13.37
CA GLY A 72 -15.02 -10.89 -12.69
C GLY A 72 -14.51 -10.93 -11.25
N GLU A 73 -14.89 -11.95 -10.49
CA GLU A 73 -14.43 -12.18 -9.10
C GLU A 73 -12.90 -12.28 -9.00
N ASN A 74 -12.25 -12.86 -10.01
CA ASN A 74 -10.79 -12.96 -10.08
C ASN A 74 -10.17 -11.65 -10.59
N LEU A 75 -10.78 -11.04 -11.61
CA LEU A 75 -10.25 -9.83 -12.24
C LEU A 75 -10.36 -8.61 -11.34
N PHE A 76 -11.45 -8.45 -10.59
CA PHE A 76 -11.73 -7.25 -9.81
C PHE A 76 -11.77 -7.49 -8.29
N GLY A 77 -11.81 -8.74 -7.84
CA GLY A 77 -12.04 -9.08 -6.44
C GLY A 77 -13.54 -9.22 -6.15
N THR A 78 -13.91 -9.16 -4.87
CA THR A 78 -15.30 -9.31 -4.42
C THR A 78 -15.68 -8.16 -3.50
N GLY A 79 -16.99 -7.94 -3.28
CA GLY A 79 -17.48 -6.90 -2.37
C GLY A 79 -17.01 -5.50 -2.74
N ALA A 80 -16.33 -4.83 -1.81
CA ALA A 80 -15.88 -3.45 -1.98
C ALA A 80 -14.84 -3.28 -3.11
N ASP A 81 -13.96 -4.25 -3.31
CA ASP A 81 -12.94 -4.19 -4.37
C ASP A 81 -13.60 -4.17 -5.76
N LEU A 82 -14.56 -5.07 -5.96
CA LEU A 82 -15.35 -5.14 -7.19
C LEU A 82 -16.12 -3.83 -7.43
N ALA A 83 -16.82 -3.34 -6.41
CA ALA A 83 -17.58 -2.09 -6.49
C ALA A 83 -16.67 -0.90 -6.84
N THR A 84 -15.44 -0.87 -6.31
CA THR A 84 -14.46 0.18 -6.59
C THR A 84 -14.03 0.16 -8.05
N TRP A 85 -13.62 -1.00 -8.57
CA TRP A 85 -13.24 -1.13 -9.99
C TRP A 85 -14.37 -0.75 -10.93
N VAL A 86 -15.59 -1.23 -10.67
CA VAL A 86 -16.77 -0.90 -11.47
C VAL A 86 -17.04 0.60 -11.45
N SER A 87 -16.97 1.23 -10.27
CA SER A 87 -17.20 2.67 -10.12
C SER A 87 -16.18 3.50 -10.90
N LEU A 88 -14.89 3.19 -10.77
CA LEU A 88 -13.82 3.90 -11.48
C LEU A 88 -13.97 3.81 -13.00
N ILE A 89 -14.33 2.64 -13.51
CA ILE A 89 -14.51 2.42 -14.95
C ILE A 89 -15.73 3.17 -15.48
N ILE A 90 -16.82 3.20 -14.72
CA ILE A 90 -18.04 3.94 -15.08
C ILE A 90 -17.81 5.45 -15.01
N GLU A 91 -17.17 5.93 -13.95
CA GLU A 91 -16.85 7.34 -13.75
C GLU A 91 -15.94 7.85 -14.87
N HIS A 92 -14.90 7.08 -15.21
CA HIS A 92 -14.00 7.41 -16.32
C HIS A 92 -14.72 7.46 -17.67
N ALA A 93 -15.67 6.54 -17.91
CA ALA A 93 -16.47 6.55 -19.14
C ALA A 93 -17.44 7.74 -19.23
N GLY A 94 -17.74 8.39 -18.10
CA GLY A 94 -18.69 9.50 -17.99
C GLY A 94 -20.17 9.08 -18.09
N GLU A 95 -20.45 7.81 -18.35
CA GLU A 95 -21.79 7.27 -18.50
C GLU A 95 -21.87 5.82 -18.01
N ALA A 96 -22.99 5.47 -17.39
CA ALA A 96 -23.24 4.09 -16.97
C ALA A 96 -23.55 3.22 -18.21
N PRO A 97 -22.87 2.06 -18.38
CA PRO A 97 -23.12 1.16 -19.49
C PRO A 97 -24.56 0.63 -19.44
N PRO A 98 -25.24 0.51 -20.60
CA PRO A 98 -26.64 0.11 -20.66
C PRO A 98 -26.87 -1.37 -20.31
N ASP A 99 -25.86 -2.22 -20.49
CA ASP A 99 -25.90 -3.66 -20.23
C ASP A 99 -24.50 -4.23 -19.90
N LEU A 100 -24.46 -5.51 -19.52
CA LEU A 100 -23.21 -6.22 -19.21
C LEU A 100 -22.24 -6.28 -20.41
N ARG A 101 -22.76 -6.39 -21.64
CA ARG A 101 -21.94 -6.49 -22.84
C ARG A 101 -21.19 -5.18 -23.11
N ALA A 102 -21.86 -4.06 -22.90
CA ALA A 102 -21.26 -2.73 -23.00
C ALA A 102 -20.19 -2.53 -21.91
N PHE A 103 -20.43 -2.99 -20.69
CA PHE A 103 -19.42 -2.97 -19.63
C PHE A 103 -18.20 -3.85 -19.97
N GLN A 104 -18.41 -5.07 -20.46
CA GLN A 104 -17.32 -5.95 -20.91
C GLN A 104 -16.50 -5.32 -22.05
N ALA A 105 -17.14 -4.64 -23.00
CA ALA A 105 -16.46 -3.93 -24.07
C ALA A 105 -15.60 -2.77 -23.55
N LEU A 106 -16.10 -2.03 -22.56
CA LEU A 106 -15.38 -0.94 -21.90
C LEU A 106 -14.16 -1.46 -21.14
N VAL A 107 -14.31 -2.53 -20.35
CA VAL A 107 -13.19 -3.21 -19.67
C VAL A 107 -12.15 -3.66 -20.68
N SER A 108 -12.58 -4.28 -21.79
CA SER A 108 -11.69 -4.75 -22.85
C SER A 108 -10.89 -3.60 -23.48
N ALA A 109 -11.54 -2.47 -23.78
CA ALA A 109 -10.90 -1.27 -24.32
C ALA A 109 -9.84 -0.70 -23.36
N HIS A 110 -10.17 -0.60 -22.07
CA HIS A 110 -9.21 -0.14 -21.06
C HIS A 110 -8.01 -1.08 -20.94
N TRP A 111 -8.27 -2.38 -20.89
CA TRP A 111 -7.23 -3.40 -20.76
C TRP A 111 -6.28 -3.38 -21.96
N VAL A 112 -6.80 -3.36 -23.19
CA VAL A 112 -5.96 -3.30 -24.41
C VAL A 112 -5.09 -2.04 -24.42
N ARG A 113 -5.68 -0.86 -24.19
CA ARG A 113 -4.92 0.41 -24.14
C ARG A 113 -3.83 0.36 -23.07
N GLY A 114 -4.21 -0.05 -21.86
CA GLY A 114 -3.31 -0.15 -20.73
C GLY A 114 -2.14 -1.08 -20.97
N MET A 115 -2.40 -2.25 -21.58
CA MET A 115 -1.37 -3.22 -21.85
C MET A 115 -0.40 -2.72 -22.92
N ARG A 116 -0.88 -1.98 -23.92
CA ARG A 116 0.00 -1.33 -24.90
C ARG A 116 0.93 -0.31 -24.24
N LEU A 117 0.41 0.53 -23.35
CA LEU A 117 1.21 1.50 -22.59
C LEU A 117 2.28 0.81 -21.72
N LEU A 118 1.93 -0.33 -21.11
CA LEU A 118 2.88 -1.12 -20.34
C LEU A 118 3.96 -1.76 -21.24
N ALA A 119 3.59 -2.22 -22.43
CA ALA A 119 4.56 -2.72 -23.41
C ALA A 119 5.53 -1.63 -23.86
N GLU A 120 5.02 -0.45 -24.24
CA GLU A 120 5.82 0.71 -24.63
C GLU A 120 6.83 1.07 -23.53
N LEU A 121 6.39 1.07 -22.26
CA LEU A 121 7.26 1.35 -21.11
C LEU A 121 8.30 0.26 -20.86
N TYR A 122 7.93 -1.01 -21.03
CA TYR A 122 8.84 -2.15 -20.89
C TYR A 122 9.89 -2.17 -22.01
N ASP A 123 9.48 -1.91 -23.24
CA ASP A 123 10.36 -1.83 -24.40
C ASP A 123 11.32 -0.64 -24.27
N ALA A 124 10.85 0.52 -23.76
CA ALA A 124 11.69 1.67 -23.45
C ALA A 124 12.73 1.38 -22.34
N SER A 125 12.48 0.38 -21.50
CA SER A 125 13.41 -0.10 -20.47
C SER A 125 14.41 -1.12 -21.03
N ASN A 126 14.44 -1.36 -22.36
CA ASN A 126 15.26 -2.38 -23.03
C ASN A 126 15.09 -3.80 -22.44
N GLY A 127 13.89 -4.10 -21.90
CA GLY A 127 13.62 -5.38 -21.25
C GLY A 127 14.25 -5.56 -19.86
N ASP A 128 14.85 -4.52 -19.28
CA ASP A 128 15.33 -4.55 -17.90
C ASP A 128 14.14 -4.46 -16.93
N ALA A 129 13.93 -5.52 -16.15
CA ALA A 129 12.81 -5.63 -15.23
C ALA A 129 12.89 -4.65 -14.03
N PHE A 130 14.09 -4.23 -13.64
CA PHE A 130 14.28 -3.25 -12.56
C PHE A 130 13.97 -1.85 -13.07
N GLU A 131 14.54 -1.44 -14.20
CA GLU A 131 14.25 -0.14 -14.82
C GLU A 131 12.79 0.00 -15.22
N PHE A 132 12.16 -1.08 -15.68
CA PHE A 132 10.73 -1.10 -15.95
C PHE A 132 9.91 -0.84 -14.68
N LYS A 133 10.23 -1.50 -13.56
CA LYS A 133 9.53 -1.28 -12.28
C LYS A 133 9.73 0.14 -11.77
N ARG A 134 10.94 0.70 -11.91
CA ARG A 134 11.24 2.10 -11.57
C ARG A 134 10.38 3.05 -12.40
N SER A 135 10.40 2.90 -13.73
CA SER A 135 9.64 3.74 -14.65
C SER A 135 8.13 3.62 -14.46
N LEU A 136 7.63 2.43 -14.12
CA LEU A 136 6.24 2.18 -13.78
C LEU A 136 5.82 2.91 -12.50
N ALA A 137 6.68 2.91 -11.48
CA ALA A 137 6.42 3.61 -10.23
C ALA A 137 6.40 5.13 -10.45
N GLU A 138 7.35 5.67 -11.23
CA GLU A 138 7.39 7.09 -11.59
C GLU A 138 6.14 7.54 -12.35
N ALA A 139 5.72 6.73 -13.33
CA ALA A 139 4.55 7.03 -14.15
C ALA A 139 3.20 6.96 -13.38
N ALA A 140 3.17 6.29 -12.23
CA ALA A 140 1.97 6.12 -11.40
C ALA A 140 1.81 7.22 -10.34
N LEU A 141 2.79 8.12 -10.21
CA LEU A 141 2.70 9.26 -9.31
C LEU A 141 1.82 10.34 -9.97
N PRO A 142 0.85 10.93 -9.24
CA PRO A 142 0.11 12.06 -9.76
C PRO A 142 1.09 13.19 -10.07
N GLU A 143 1.14 13.61 -11.34
CA GLU A 143 1.81 14.84 -11.71
C GLU A 143 1.07 15.97 -11.01
N GLY A 144 1.67 16.50 -9.93
CA GLY A 144 1.31 17.82 -9.44
C GLY A 144 1.41 18.82 -10.60
N PRO A 145 0.64 19.92 -10.59
CA PRO A 145 0.58 20.84 -11.72
C PRO A 145 1.99 21.23 -12.15
N ALA A 146 2.36 20.85 -13.37
CA ALA A 146 3.63 21.20 -13.97
C ALA A 146 3.74 22.73 -13.98
N LYS A 147 4.66 23.28 -13.17
CA LYS A 147 5.00 24.69 -13.29
C LYS A 147 5.68 24.89 -14.64
N PRO A 148 5.27 25.89 -15.45
CA PRO A 148 6.02 26.27 -16.63
C PRO A 148 7.43 26.67 -16.19
N VAL A 149 8.43 26.02 -16.79
CA VAL A 149 9.82 26.45 -16.70
C VAL A 149 9.95 27.62 -17.66
N ASP A 150 9.66 28.83 -17.18
CA ASP A 150 10.17 30.04 -17.80
C ASP A 150 10.67 30.99 -16.73
N GLY A 151 11.91 31.44 -16.96
CA GLY A 151 12.74 32.12 -15.98
C GLY A 151 12.30 33.54 -15.64
N THR A 152 13.03 34.06 -14.65
CA THR A 152 13.10 35.45 -14.18
C THR A 152 11.88 36.01 -13.41
N GLY A 153 11.92 35.85 -12.09
CA GLY A 153 11.23 36.69 -11.12
C GLY A 153 10.81 35.93 -9.84
N PRO A 154 11.09 36.43 -8.62
CA PRO A 154 10.57 35.81 -7.42
C PRO A 154 9.08 36.15 -7.30
N ALA A 155 8.22 35.22 -7.75
CA ALA A 155 6.80 35.27 -7.42
C ALA A 155 6.60 34.77 -5.97
N PRO A 156 5.74 35.44 -5.17
CA PRO A 156 5.54 35.10 -3.77
C PRO A 156 4.94 33.69 -3.66
N ALA A 157 5.50 32.87 -2.77
CA ALA A 157 4.99 31.54 -2.49
C ALA A 157 3.58 31.64 -1.94
N ALA A 158 2.62 30.98 -2.60
CA ALA A 158 1.31 30.75 -2.03
C ALA A 158 1.47 29.92 -0.76
N GLU A 159 0.96 30.44 0.36
CA GLU A 159 0.89 29.73 1.63
C GLU A 159 0.09 28.42 1.43
N GLY A 160 0.69 27.30 1.82
CA GLY A 160 -0.04 26.02 1.97
C GLY A 160 0.33 24.88 1.01
N ALA A 161 1.25 25.07 0.05
CA ALA A 161 1.77 23.93 -0.70
C ALA A 161 2.75 23.09 0.17
N PRO A 162 2.63 21.75 0.23
CA PRO A 162 3.58 20.93 0.97
C PRO A 162 4.99 21.08 0.37
N VAL A 163 5.88 21.74 1.12
CA VAL A 163 7.27 21.94 0.72
C VAL A 163 8.07 20.67 1.03
N ALA A 164 8.94 20.27 0.10
CA ALA A 164 9.85 19.16 0.31
C ALA A 164 10.82 19.48 1.47
N LEU A 165 10.90 18.58 2.43
CA LEU A 165 11.73 18.66 3.62
C LEU A 165 13.13 18.12 3.28
N VAL A 166 14.03 19.04 2.91
CA VAL A 166 15.41 18.71 2.47
C VAL A 166 16.40 18.72 3.64
N ILE A 167 16.64 17.60 4.29
CA ILE A 167 17.52 17.52 5.47
C ILE A 167 18.96 17.14 5.11
N PRO A 168 19.97 17.57 5.90
CA PRO A 168 21.32 17.01 5.80
C PRO A 168 21.34 15.52 6.17
N VAL A 169 22.20 14.74 5.51
CA VAL A 169 22.41 13.32 5.84
C VAL A 169 23.52 13.18 6.89
N GLY A 170 23.12 13.06 8.15
CA GLY A 170 24.04 12.96 9.29
C GLY A 170 24.58 14.31 9.78
N GLU A 171 25.55 14.27 10.69
CA GLU A 171 26.09 15.46 11.37
C GLU A 171 27.04 16.27 10.49
N VAL A 172 27.90 15.59 9.72
CA VAL A 172 28.87 16.23 8.81
C VAL A 172 28.21 16.56 7.46
N ALA A 173 27.33 15.67 6.98
CA ALA A 173 26.57 15.84 5.74
C ALA A 173 27.41 16.26 4.53
N GLN A 174 28.61 15.68 4.39
CA GLN A 174 29.50 15.91 3.24
C GLN A 174 29.87 14.58 2.60
N ASP A 175 29.93 14.57 1.28
CA ASP A 175 30.46 13.46 0.52
C ASP A 175 31.98 13.38 0.75
N ALA A 176 32.48 12.18 1.04
CA ALA A 176 33.87 12.00 1.46
C ALA A 176 34.88 12.23 0.33
N ALA A 177 34.47 12.11 -0.94
CA ALA A 177 35.35 12.26 -2.09
C ALA A 177 35.37 13.70 -2.61
N SER A 178 34.20 14.33 -2.70
CA SER A 178 34.01 15.65 -3.30
C SER A 178 33.94 16.79 -2.28
N GLY A 179 33.62 16.50 -1.01
CA GLY A 179 33.33 17.50 0.01
C GLY A 179 32.00 18.22 -0.18
N GLU A 180 31.20 17.83 -1.19
CA GLU A 180 29.90 18.43 -1.45
C GLU A 180 28.90 18.09 -0.36
N THR A 181 27.96 19.01 -0.11
CA THR A 181 26.94 18.80 0.93
C THR A 181 25.92 17.76 0.47
N VAL A 182 25.77 16.70 1.26
CA VAL A 182 24.80 15.63 1.02
C VAL A 182 23.50 15.96 1.74
N THR A 183 22.45 16.17 0.95
CA THR A 183 21.09 16.42 1.45
C THR A 183 20.11 15.38 0.93
N TRP A 184 19.03 15.19 1.67
CA TRP A 184 17.96 14.26 1.33
C TRP A 184 16.59 14.92 1.47
N ALA A 185 15.83 14.90 0.39
CA ALA A 185 14.47 15.42 0.34
C ALA A 185 13.46 14.32 0.74
N LEU A 186 13.07 14.31 2.02
CA LEU A 186 12.30 13.24 2.68
C LEU A 186 10.94 12.93 2.04
N ASN A 187 10.17 13.98 1.73
CA ASN A 187 8.83 13.91 1.17
C ASN A 187 8.78 14.53 -0.24
N ALA A 188 9.90 14.48 -0.97
CA ALA A 188 9.90 14.88 -2.36
C ALA A 188 9.03 13.92 -3.19
N PRO A 189 8.36 14.41 -4.25
CA PRO A 189 7.68 13.53 -5.19
C PRO A 189 8.61 12.41 -5.67
N GLY A 190 8.14 11.16 -5.60
CA GLY A 190 8.91 9.96 -5.98
C GLY A 190 9.94 9.47 -4.98
N GLY A 191 10.18 10.20 -3.89
CA GLY A 191 11.02 9.77 -2.78
C GLY A 191 10.25 8.90 -1.78
N SER A 192 10.84 7.79 -1.35
CA SER A 192 10.37 7.08 -0.17
C SER A 192 10.95 7.74 1.08
N PRO A 193 10.15 8.09 2.10
CA PRO A 193 10.65 8.62 3.37
C PRO A 193 11.28 7.52 4.24
N HIS A 194 11.28 6.26 3.80
CA HIS A 194 11.86 5.15 4.53
C HIS A 194 13.38 5.11 4.35
N ALA A 195 14.11 5.18 5.47
CA ALA A 195 15.56 5.02 5.50
C ALA A 195 15.96 3.82 6.35
N ALA A 196 16.98 3.09 5.88
CA ALA A 196 17.65 2.04 6.64
C ALA A 196 19.11 2.44 6.91
N PHE A 197 19.47 2.54 8.18
CA PHE A 197 20.84 2.82 8.61
C PHE A 197 21.55 1.50 8.93
N MET A 198 22.45 1.07 8.06
CA MET A 198 23.17 -0.20 8.17
C MET A 198 24.66 0.03 8.44
N GLY A 199 25.29 -0.88 9.20
CA GLY A 199 26.70 -0.76 9.57
C GLY A 199 27.06 -1.53 10.84
N ALA A 200 28.35 -1.80 11.05
CA ALA A 200 28.86 -2.52 12.21
C ALA A 200 28.55 -1.80 13.55
N VAL A 201 28.70 -2.49 14.68
CA VAL A 201 28.60 -1.84 16.00
C VAL A 201 29.64 -0.72 16.10
N GLY A 202 29.27 0.44 16.65
CA GLY A 202 30.17 1.60 16.74
C GLY A 202 30.34 2.43 15.46
N SER A 203 29.77 2.03 14.32
CA SER A 203 29.88 2.78 13.04
C SER A 203 29.13 4.12 12.99
N GLY A 204 28.46 4.53 14.08
CA GLY A 204 27.75 5.81 14.13
C GLY A 204 26.30 5.81 13.63
N LYS A 205 25.69 4.64 13.34
CA LYS A 205 24.28 4.55 12.89
C LYS A 205 23.30 5.40 13.71
N THR A 206 23.28 5.21 15.03
CA THR A 206 22.37 5.90 15.95
C THR A 206 22.64 7.41 15.95
N ARG A 207 23.92 7.80 15.89
CA ARG A 207 24.34 9.20 15.81
C ARG A 207 23.83 9.88 14.52
N THR A 208 23.97 9.21 13.38
CA THR A 208 23.47 9.69 12.09
C THR A 208 21.95 9.83 12.09
N ALA A 209 21.24 8.79 12.54
CA ALA A 209 19.77 8.83 12.63
C ALA A 209 19.29 9.93 13.59
N ALA A 210 19.95 10.09 14.75
CA ALA A 210 19.66 11.14 15.71
C ALA A 210 19.84 12.55 15.11
N ALA A 211 20.95 12.78 14.40
CA ALA A 211 21.21 14.06 13.74
C ALA A 211 20.12 14.39 12.70
N MET A 212 19.72 13.40 11.90
CA MET A 212 18.66 13.57 10.90
C MET A 212 17.30 13.86 11.54
N LEU A 213 16.92 13.14 12.62
CA LEU A 213 15.68 13.42 13.35
C LEU A 213 15.67 14.83 13.94
N ARG A 214 16.80 15.33 14.46
CA ARG A 214 16.90 16.70 14.97
C ARG A 214 16.73 17.72 13.85
N ALA A 215 17.32 17.46 12.68
CA ALA A 215 17.17 18.32 11.51
C ALA A 215 15.72 18.38 11.00
N ILE A 216 14.98 17.26 11.06
CA ILE A 216 13.55 17.21 10.75
C ILE A 216 12.77 18.10 11.71
N ARG A 217 12.97 17.92 13.02
CA ARG A 217 12.23 18.64 14.06
C ARG A 217 12.51 20.13 14.11
N ALA A 218 13.72 20.54 13.77
CA ALA A 218 14.09 21.95 13.65
C ALA A 218 13.30 22.67 12.55
N ARG A 219 12.76 21.94 11.57
CA ARG A 219 12.01 22.49 10.44
C ARG A 219 10.51 22.29 10.56
N VAL A 220 10.07 21.15 11.07
CA VAL A 220 8.65 20.80 11.17
C VAL A 220 8.38 20.11 12.50
N PRO A 221 7.32 20.52 13.24
CA PRO A 221 6.92 19.86 14.48
C PRO A 221 6.18 18.54 14.17
N VAL A 222 6.91 17.53 13.70
CA VAL A 222 6.36 16.18 13.50
C VAL A 222 6.33 15.39 14.81
N PRO A 223 5.28 14.60 15.08
CA PRO A 223 5.28 13.64 16.17
C PRO A 223 6.27 12.51 15.86
N ILE A 224 7.04 12.09 16.87
CA ILE A 224 8.03 11.02 16.75
C ILE A 224 7.65 9.90 17.71
N LEU A 225 7.50 8.69 17.16
CA LEU A 225 7.40 7.45 17.93
C LEU A 225 8.68 6.65 17.71
N ALA A 226 9.42 6.39 18.79
CA ALA A 226 10.67 5.66 18.75
C ALA A 226 10.58 4.35 19.55
N PHE A 227 11.13 3.27 19.00
CA PHE A 227 11.26 1.98 19.67
C PHE A 227 12.74 1.70 19.95
N ASP A 228 13.19 1.97 21.17
CA ASP A 228 14.57 1.75 21.58
C ASP A 228 14.74 0.40 22.30
N PHE A 229 14.98 -0.65 21.52
CA PHE A 229 15.15 -2.00 22.07
C PHE A 229 16.52 -2.24 22.73
N LYS A 230 17.50 -1.37 22.49
CA LYS A 230 18.88 -1.55 22.99
C LYS A 230 19.28 -0.52 24.05
N GLY A 231 18.53 0.56 24.20
CA GLY A 231 18.86 1.68 25.07
C GLY A 231 19.88 2.65 24.45
N ASP A 232 20.16 2.53 23.14
CA ASP A 232 21.19 3.31 22.46
C ASP A 232 20.72 4.75 22.17
N MET A 233 19.41 5.01 22.16
CA MET A 233 18.83 6.31 21.80
C MET A 233 18.78 7.28 22.98
N SER A 234 18.62 6.77 24.20
CA SER A 234 18.62 7.53 25.45
C SER A 234 20.00 7.62 26.12
N ASP A 235 21.06 7.17 25.45
CA ASP A 235 22.41 7.22 26.00
C ASP A 235 22.92 8.66 26.17
N THR A 236 23.99 8.85 26.94
CA THR A 236 24.55 10.19 27.25
C THR A 236 25.00 10.95 25.99
N ASN A 237 25.28 10.24 24.89
CA ASN A 237 25.78 10.82 23.64
C ASN A 237 24.66 11.28 22.70
N ASN A 238 23.54 10.55 22.66
CA ASN A 238 22.42 10.84 21.77
C ASN A 238 21.31 11.62 22.49
N ARG A 239 21.02 11.33 23.76
CA ARG A 239 20.02 12.00 24.62
C ARG A 239 18.75 12.37 23.85
N LEU A 240 18.24 11.45 23.02
CA LEU A 240 17.12 11.72 22.13
C LEU A 240 15.84 11.99 22.93
N ASP A 241 15.64 11.26 24.02
CA ASP A 241 14.61 11.51 25.01
C ASP A 241 14.55 12.99 25.43
N GLN A 242 15.70 13.59 25.73
CA GLN A 242 15.77 14.99 26.17
C GLN A 242 15.71 15.98 25.03
N ALA A 243 16.38 15.67 23.90
CA ALA A 243 16.37 16.51 22.71
C ALA A 243 14.96 16.69 22.13
N PHE A 244 14.08 15.71 22.35
CA PHE A 244 12.70 15.72 21.87
C PHE A 244 11.65 15.92 22.97
N ALA A 245 12.06 16.15 24.22
CA ALA A 245 11.17 16.19 25.39
C ALA A 245 10.19 15.01 25.39
N ALA A 246 10.71 13.82 25.08
CA ALA A 246 9.91 12.63 24.85
C ALA A 246 9.32 12.11 26.16
N THR A 247 8.10 11.59 26.08
CA THR A 247 7.55 10.73 27.14
C THR A 247 8.16 9.35 27.00
N VAL A 248 9.04 8.98 27.94
CA VAL A 248 9.68 7.66 27.95
C VAL A 248 8.74 6.66 28.62
N ILE A 249 8.45 5.57 27.91
CA ILE A 249 7.70 4.43 28.42
C ILE A 249 8.67 3.25 28.46
N GLU A 250 8.90 2.69 29.64
CA GLU A 250 9.79 1.53 29.85
C GLU A 250 8.99 0.26 30.17
N PRO A 251 8.55 -0.54 29.18
CA PRO A 251 7.97 -1.84 29.46
C PRO A 251 9.01 -2.79 30.10
N PRO A 252 8.62 -3.64 31.07
CA PRO A 252 7.27 -3.81 31.61
C PRO A 252 6.95 -2.87 32.79
N ARG A 253 7.89 -2.02 33.23
CA ARG A 253 7.76 -1.18 34.43
C ARG A 253 6.66 -0.14 34.27
N THR A 254 6.56 0.45 33.09
CA THR A 254 5.50 1.38 32.70
C THR A 254 4.64 0.72 31.64
N PRO A 255 3.32 0.56 31.87
CA PRO A 255 2.43 -0.02 30.87
C PRO A 255 2.36 0.89 29.64
N VAL A 256 2.40 0.29 28.45
CA VAL A 256 2.15 1.02 27.21
C VAL A 256 0.66 1.40 27.20
N PRO A 257 0.28 2.67 26.94
CA PRO A 257 -1.11 3.11 26.92
C PRO A 257 -1.81 2.70 25.62
N LEU A 258 -1.69 1.42 25.24
CA LEU A 258 -2.22 0.87 24.01
C LEU A 258 -3.03 -0.38 24.34
N ASP A 259 -4.30 -0.36 23.94
CA ASP A 259 -5.15 -1.54 23.96
C ASP A 259 -4.91 -2.36 22.69
N VAL A 260 -4.13 -3.43 22.82
CA VAL A 260 -3.81 -4.34 21.71
C VAL A 260 -5.03 -5.13 21.20
N LEU A 261 -6.14 -5.11 21.93
CA LEU A 261 -7.40 -5.78 21.59
C LEU A 261 -8.46 -4.79 21.09
N ALA A 262 -8.14 -3.50 20.99
CA ALA A 262 -9.04 -2.51 20.43
C ALA A 262 -9.26 -2.75 18.93
N LEU A 263 -10.53 -2.71 18.53
CA LEU A 263 -10.95 -2.89 17.14
C LEU A 263 -11.43 -1.57 16.55
N SER A 264 -10.83 -1.14 15.44
CA SER A 264 -11.34 -0.05 14.61
C SER A 264 -12.48 -0.49 13.69
N ASP A 265 -12.53 -1.78 13.34
CA ASP A 265 -13.60 -2.41 12.57
C ASP A 265 -14.18 -3.60 13.36
N ARG A 266 -15.49 -3.58 13.59
CA ARG A 266 -16.25 -4.63 14.28
C ARG A 266 -17.11 -5.48 13.34
N SER A 267 -16.90 -5.37 12.03
CA SER A 267 -17.47 -6.31 11.07
C SER A 267 -17.00 -7.74 11.36
N ARG A 268 -17.76 -8.75 10.91
CA ARG A 268 -17.37 -10.16 11.06
C ARG A 268 -15.96 -10.42 10.52
N THR A 269 -15.65 -9.84 9.36
CA THR A 269 -14.33 -9.93 8.73
C THR A 269 -13.26 -9.21 9.55
N GLY A 270 -13.54 -8.00 10.05
CA GLY A 270 -12.62 -7.22 10.89
C GLY A 270 -12.26 -7.94 12.19
N ILE A 271 -13.26 -8.55 12.85
CA ILE A 271 -13.06 -9.35 14.07
C ILE A 271 -12.21 -10.60 13.77
N ALA A 272 -12.53 -11.35 12.71
CA ALA A 272 -11.77 -12.55 12.34
C ALA A 272 -10.30 -12.22 12.00
N LEU A 273 -10.06 -11.14 11.26
CA LEU A 273 -8.71 -10.67 10.95
C LEU A 273 -7.95 -10.22 12.22
N ALA A 274 -8.62 -9.53 13.15
CA ALA A 274 -8.02 -9.13 14.40
C ALA A 274 -7.67 -10.32 15.31
N ALA A 275 -8.55 -11.32 15.39
CA ALA A 275 -8.31 -12.57 16.10
C ALA A 275 -7.11 -13.32 15.52
N GLN A 276 -7.01 -13.40 14.18
CA GLN A 276 -5.86 -13.96 13.49
C GLN A 276 -4.56 -13.21 13.83
N ARG A 277 -4.56 -11.87 13.79
CA ARG A 277 -3.38 -11.05 14.12
C ARG A 277 -2.92 -11.25 15.56
N LEU A 278 -3.87 -11.34 16.50
CA LEU A 278 -3.57 -11.60 17.91
C LEU A 278 -2.93 -12.98 18.09
N ARG A 279 -3.53 -14.02 17.49
CA ARG A 279 -3.01 -15.39 17.48
C ARG A 279 -1.59 -15.46 16.95
N ASP A 280 -1.36 -14.86 15.78
CA ASP A 280 -0.08 -14.92 15.10
C ASP A 280 0.99 -14.15 15.90
N SER A 281 0.62 -13.02 16.52
CA SER A 281 1.51 -12.25 17.40
C SER A 281 1.91 -13.03 18.65
N LEU A 282 0.97 -13.65 19.37
CA LEU A 282 1.27 -14.46 20.56
C LEU A 282 2.08 -15.72 20.24
N ALA A 283 1.86 -16.31 19.05
CA ALA A 283 2.62 -17.48 18.61
C ALA A 283 4.12 -17.18 18.36
N THR A 284 4.53 -15.91 18.27
CA THR A 284 5.94 -15.51 18.10
C THR A 284 6.67 -15.31 19.43
N LEU A 285 5.98 -15.34 20.56
CA LEU A 285 6.61 -15.17 21.88
C LEU A 285 7.52 -16.36 22.19
N ARG A 286 8.75 -16.07 22.64
CA ARG A 286 9.73 -17.12 22.99
C ARG A 286 9.20 -17.95 24.16
N GLY A 287 9.22 -19.28 23.99
CA GLY A 287 8.78 -20.23 25.02
C GLY A 287 7.30 -20.62 24.95
N SER A 288 6.50 -20.01 24.07
CA SER A 288 5.08 -20.35 23.85
C SER A 288 4.82 -20.70 22.38
N ALA A 289 5.55 -21.70 21.87
CA ALA A 289 5.29 -22.20 20.53
C ALA A 289 3.95 -22.95 20.52
N PHE A 290 2.89 -22.27 20.10
CA PHE A 290 1.60 -22.93 19.88
C PHE A 290 1.71 -23.94 18.74
N GLY A 291 1.31 -25.18 19.02
CA GLY A 291 1.09 -26.17 17.98
C GLY A 291 -0.05 -25.75 17.04
N PRO A 292 -0.17 -26.35 15.84
CA PRO A 292 -1.24 -26.02 14.89
C PRO A 292 -2.65 -26.08 15.48
N VAL A 293 -2.91 -27.08 16.33
CA VAL A 293 -4.18 -27.24 17.04
C VAL A 293 -4.41 -26.07 18.00
N GLN A 294 -3.44 -25.77 18.87
CA GLN A 294 -3.54 -24.68 19.85
C GLN A 294 -3.76 -23.31 19.18
N LYS A 295 -3.14 -23.09 18.00
CA LYS A 295 -3.38 -21.89 17.19
C LYS A 295 -4.84 -21.80 16.73
N GLY A 296 -5.42 -22.91 16.24
CA GLY A 296 -6.83 -22.98 15.87
C GLY A 296 -7.74 -22.66 17.04
N LEU A 297 -7.59 -23.38 18.15
CA LEU A 297 -8.40 -23.20 19.36
C LEU A 297 -8.34 -21.76 19.90
N PHE A 298 -7.14 -21.18 19.93
CA PHE A 298 -6.96 -19.79 20.35
C PHE A 298 -7.62 -18.80 19.40
N GLY A 299 -7.50 -19.02 18.09
CA GLY A 299 -8.14 -18.18 17.07
C GLY A 299 -9.65 -18.11 17.24
N ASP A 300 -10.29 -19.28 17.41
CA ASP A 300 -11.74 -19.39 17.59
C ASP A 300 -12.20 -18.70 18.88
N ALA A 301 -11.47 -18.90 19.98
CA ALA A 301 -11.74 -18.25 21.26
C ALA A 301 -11.54 -16.72 21.19
N ALA A 302 -10.50 -16.26 20.50
CA ALA A 302 -10.22 -14.84 20.32
C ALA A 302 -11.30 -14.16 19.47
N GLU A 303 -11.74 -14.80 18.38
CA GLU A 303 -12.84 -14.28 17.53
C GLU A 303 -14.13 -14.13 18.34
N ARG A 304 -14.48 -15.16 19.14
CA ARG A 304 -15.66 -15.12 20.01
C ARG A 304 -15.58 -14.01 21.06
N ALA A 305 -14.44 -13.88 21.75
CA ALA A 305 -14.26 -12.88 22.79
C ALA A 305 -14.27 -11.44 22.24
N LEU A 306 -13.57 -11.20 21.13
CA LEU A 306 -13.53 -9.90 20.46
C LEU A 306 -14.92 -9.47 19.94
N GLY A 307 -15.72 -10.42 19.47
CA GLY A 307 -17.10 -10.17 19.07
C GLY A 307 -18.03 -9.84 20.24
N ALA A 308 -17.86 -10.53 21.37
CA ALA A 308 -18.75 -10.42 22.54
C ALA A 308 -18.42 -9.24 23.47
N HIS A 309 -17.17 -8.76 23.52
CA HIS A 309 -16.71 -7.78 24.51
C HIS A 309 -16.14 -6.50 23.87
N ALA A 310 -16.42 -5.35 24.50
CA ALA A 310 -15.85 -4.05 24.19
C ALA A 310 -15.80 -3.17 25.47
N PRO A 311 -14.62 -2.95 26.09
CA PRO A 311 -13.30 -3.45 25.69
C PRO A 311 -13.16 -4.96 25.93
N CYS A 312 -12.43 -5.65 25.05
CA CYS A 312 -12.08 -7.06 25.22
C CYS A 312 -10.76 -7.16 26.00
N ARG A 313 -10.65 -8.14 26.89
CA ARG A 313 -9.45 -8.43 27.70
C ARG A 313 -8.96 -9.84 27.41
N LEU A 314 -7.69 -10.12 27.73
CA LEU A 314 -7.15 -11.49 27.63
C LEU A 314 -7.90 -12.49 28.51
N GLY A 315 -8.46 -12.03 29.64
CA GLY A 315 -9.34 -12.85 30.47
C GLY A 315 -10.61 -13.31 29.75
N ASP A 316 -11.17 -12.49 28.86
CA ASP A 316 -12.36 -12.83 28.08
C ASP A 316 -12.03 -13.90 27.03
N VAL A 317 -10.84 -13.82 26.41
CA VAL A 317 -10.33 -14.86 25.50
C VAL A 317 -10.13 -16.18 26.23
N LEU A 318 -9.56 -16.16 27.44
CA LEU A 318 -9.40 -17.35 28.28
C LEU A 318 -10.76 -17.95 28.67
N ALA A 319 -11.73 -17.11 29.05
CA ALA A 319 -13.09 -17.55 29.36
C ALA A 319 -13.78 -18.18 28.15
N ALA A 320 -13.66 -17.57 26.96
CA ALA A 320 -14.16 -18.11 25.71
C ALA A 320 -13.52 -19.46 25.37
N LEU A 321 -12.20 -19.59 25.54
CA LEU A 321 -11.48 -20.84 25.28
C LEU A 321 -11.99 -21.97 26.18
N ARG A 322 -12.16 -21.71 27.48
CA ARG A 322 -12.75 -22.68 28.43
C ARG A 322 -14.20 -23.01 28.06
N ALA A 323 -15.00 -22.02 27.69
CA ALA A 323 -16.39 -22.23 27.32
C ALA A 323 -16.57 -23.06 26.04
N ILE A 324 -15.58 -23.08 25.14
CA ILE A 324 -15.63 -23.86 23.89
C ILE A 324 -15.04 -25.27 24.07
N TYR A 325 -13.98 -25.42 24.88
CA TYR A 325 -13.15 -26.64 24.88
C TYR A 325 -12.85 -27.25 26.26
N ALA A 326 -13.54 -26.86 27.34
CA ALA A 326 -13.30 -27.46 28.67
C ALA A 326 -14.01 -28.80 28.93
N ASP A 327 -14.43 -29.50 27.87
CA ASP A 327 -14.98 -30.87 27.92
C ASP A 327 -13.89 -31.92 27.62
#